data_AF-A0A2A2QKS8-F1
#
_entry.id   AF-A0A2A2QKS8-F1
#
_cell.length_a   1.000
_cell.length_b   1.000
_cell.length_c   1.000
_cell.angle_alpha   90.00
_cell.angle_beta   90.00
_cell.angle_gamma   90.00
#
_symmetry.space_group_name_H-M   'P 1'
#
loop_
_entity.id
_entity.type
_entity.pdbx_description
1 polymer ?
#
loop_
_entity_poly.entity_id
_entity_poly.type
_entity_poly.pdbx_seq_one_letter_code
_entity_poly.pdbx_strand_id
1 'polypeptide(L)'
;MSGRYELAVVPYQPDFFDPMLASAKARNLAWETIRDTPRLQWVITTTNPENITGALPPTWIGKGFQNVCIGLVFDSTNGLSEKLQVLRSIPVQHRMIHIMSPTYPIDITEHLKGIDWVVLSETAQNVGIAETIKPACQKAGASFLHHILGKDIKAGAIGDHPENPLTIRQHPFGNKIDLSKPTLPDLKPSSDIIPPTLCLIKNELAPSPMTLSTSVVERPPVHLDFEVVTQGRAKPESTEDARSLETINTADQADFARLDRVVSRGLSTFIEVGQALGEIRDRELWRAGKHVTWAAYCKMVGGLTKSHANRLIISANIAERIAQVTPTGVTPTSESQVRPLCKLQPEHQTRAWTSAIERANGQPTAQLLSDVVAEFMAGESTPQKSKPDRKQLRTEAFCLLRDAVRAKSSLKEIELRLSELEIFL
;
A
#
# COMPACT_ATOMS: atom_id res chain seq x y z
N MET A 1 -5.93 -9.22 -36.29
CA MET A 1 -6.75 -8.43 -35.34
C MET A 1 -6.01 -7.14 -35.05
N SER A 2 -6.40 -6.05 -35.71
CA SER A 2 -5.63 -4.79 -35.81
C SER A 2 -6.13 -3.73 -34.83
N GLY A 3 -5.26 -3.26 -33.94
CA GLY A 3 -5.26 -1.88 -33.46
C GLY A 3 -6.26 -1.44 -32.37
N ARG A 4 -6.83 -2.34 -31.57
CA ARG A 4 -7.66 -1.94 -30.41
C ARG A 4 -6.79 -1.68 -29.18
N TYR A 5 -7.07 -0.58 -28.48
CA TYR A 5 -6.49 -0.28 -27.17
C TYR A 5 -7.50 -0.69 -26.09
N GLU A 6 -7.03 -1.38 -25.06
CA GLU A 6 -7.87 -1.80 -23.92
C GLU A 6 -7.61 -0.90 -22.72
N LEU A 7 -8.63 -0.68 -21.89
CA LEU A 7 -8.56 0.17 -20.71
C LEU A 7 -8.34 -0.68 -19.45
N ALA A 8 -7.28 -0.39 -18.71
CA ALA A 8 -6.97 -1.00 -17.42
C ALA A 8 -7.13 0.03 -16.31
N VAL A 9 -8.03 -0.22 -15.35
CA VAL A 9 -8.31 0.71 -14.25
C VAL A 9 -7.69 0.19 -12.96
N VAL A 10 -6.89 1.02 -12.30
CA VAL A 10 -6.38 0.79 -10.94
C VAL A 10 -7.21 1.66 -9.99
N PRO A 11 -8.08 1.05 -9.16
CA PRO A 11 -8.99 1.78 -8.29
C PRO A 11 -8.24 2.51 -7.17
N TYR A 12 -8.88 3.53 -6.60
CA TYR A 12 -8.31 4.33 -5.51
C TYR A 12 -8.29 3.59 -4.17
N GLN A 13 -8.87 2.39 -4.10
CA GLN A 13 -8.87 1.52 -2.94
C GLN A 13 -8.53 0.07 -3.34
N PRO A 14 -7.44 -0.52 -2.80
CA PRO A 14 -6.38 0.15 -2.02
C PRO A 14 -5.62 1.18 -2.89
N ASP A 15 -5.23 2.32 -2.30
CA ASP A 15 -4.64 3.44 -3.05
C ASP A 15 -3.23 3.08 -3.56
N PHE A 16 -3.05 3.10 -4.88
CA PHE A 16 -1.80 2.73 -5.55
C PHE A 16 -0.62 3.60 -5.12
N PHE A 17 -0.86 4.85 -4.73
CA PHE A 17 0.21 5.78 -4.33
C PHE A 17 0.48 5.76 -2.82
N ASP A 18 -0.32 5.04 -2.02
CA ASP A 18 -0.11 4.97 -0.58
C ASP A 18 1.26 4.33 -0.25
N PRO A 19 2.12 5.03 0.51
CA PRO A 19 3.44 4.51 0.88
C PRO A 19 3.38 3.35 1.88
N MET A 20 2.29 3.22 2.64
CA MET A 20 2.08 2.20 3.68
C MET A 20 1.42 0.93 3.14
N LEU A 21 0.56 1.04 2.11
CA LEU A 21 -0.18 -0.11 1.57
C LEU A 21 0.57 -0.85 0.45
N ALA A 22 1.22 -0.13 -0.46
CA ALA A 22 1.94 -0.75 -1.57
C ALA A 22 3.44 -0.82 -1.29
N SER A 23 4.01 -2.03 -1.21
CA SER A 23 5.47 -2.16 -1.12
C SER A 23 6.15 -1.54 -2.35
N ALA A 24 7.28 -0.86 -2.16
CA ALA A 24 8.03 -0.25 -3.28
C ALA A 24 8.36 -1.26 -4.39
N LYS A 25 8.62 -2.53 -4.04
CA LYS A 25 8.83 -3.61 -5.01
C LYS A 25 7.60 -3.87 -5.87
N ALA A 26 6.42 -4.01 -5.26
CA ALA A 26 5.18 -4.24 -6.00
C ALA A 26 4.82 -3.06 -6.91
N ARG A 27 5.04 -1.83 -6.43
CA ARG A 27 4.82 -0.60 -7.19
C ARG A 27 5.75 -0.51 -8.40
N ASN A 28 7.04 -0.83 -8.22
CA ASN A 28 8.00 -0.85 -9.31
C ASN A 28 7.65 -1.91 -10.36
N LEU A 29 7.25 -3.11 -9.95
CA LEU A 29 6.79 -4.15 -10.87
C LEU A 29 5.53 -3.72 -11.65
N ALA A 30 4.60 -3.05 -10.99
CA ALA A 30 3.42 -2.48 -11.65
C ALA A 30 3.83 -1.42 -12.69
N TRP A 31 4.79 -0.54 -12.37
CA TRP A 31 5.31 0.45 -13.32
C TRP A 31 6.04 -0.19 -14.50
N GLU A 32 6.80 -1.26 -14.29
CA GLU A 32 7.41 -2.06 -15.37
C GLU A 32 6.33 -2.70 -16.24
N THR A 33 5.30 -3.27 -15.65
CA THR A 33 4.16 -3.85 -16.38
C THR A 33 3.44 -2.79 -17.23
N ILE A 34 3.19 -1.61 -16.67
CA ILE A 34 2.56 -0.48 -17.37
C ILE A 34 3.41 -0.05 -18.58
N ARG A 35 4.73 0.04 -18.39
CA ARG A 35 5.69 0.37 -19.45
C ARG A 35 5.72 -0.70 -20.54
N ASP A 36 5.70 -1.97 -20.15
CA ASP A 36 5.84 -3.12 -21.05
C ASP A 36 4.50 -3.45 -21.75
N THR A 37 3.41 -2.77 -21.40
CA THR A 37 2.08 -2.89 -22.00
C THR A 37 1.61 -1.61 -22.70
N PRO A 38 2.33 -1.09 -23.71
CA PRO A 38 1.99 0.18 -24.38
C PRO A 38 0.66 0.16 -25.15
N ARG A 39 0.06 -1.02 -25.33
CA ARG A 39 -1.28 -1.18 -25.94
C ARG A 39 -2.42 -1.09 -24.93
N LEU A 40 -2.12 -1.14 -23.64
CA LEU A 40 -3.08 -0.91 -22.56
C LEU A 40 -3.02 0.55 -22.14
N GLN A 41 -4.19 1.16 -22.02
CA GLN A 41 -4.37 2.50 -21.48
C GLN A 41 -4.69 2.38 -20.00
N TRP A 42 -3.78 2.84 -19.15
CA TRP A 42 -3.87 2.69 -17.71
C TRP A 42 -4.47 3.93 -17.08
N VAL A 43 -5.51 3.73 -16.26
CA VAL A 43 -6.15 4.78 -15.47
C VAL A 43 -5.90 4.47 -14.01
N ILE A 44 -5.05 5.25 -13.36
CA ILE A 44 -4.70 5.03 -11.95
C ILE A 44 -5.37 6.12 -11.13
N THR A 45 -6.29 5.71 -10.26
CA THR A 45 -7.09 6.64 -9.45
C THR A 45 -6.60 6.73 -8.01
N THR A 46 -6.77 7.89 -7.37
CA THR A 46 -6.37 8.14 -5.98
C THR A 46 -7.20 9.26 -5.35
N THR A 47 -7.34 9.25 -4.02
CA THR A 47 -7.90 10.35 -3.24
C THR A 47 -6.82 11.24 -2.60
N ASN A 48 -5.55 10.82 -2.67
CA ASN A 48 -4.38 11.43 -1.99
C ASN A 48 -3.28 11.79 -3.01
N PRO A 49 -3.51 12.79 -3.88
CA PRO A 49 -2.58 13.12 -4.96
C PRO A 49 -1.18 13.55 -4.48
N GLU A 50 -1.03 14.00 -3.23
CA GLU A 50 0.24 14.33 -2.58
C GLU A 50 1.23 13.15 -2.54
N ASN A 51 0.72 11.92 -2.53
CA ASN A 51 1.56 10.72 -2.49
C ASN A 51 2.14 10.35 -3.87
N ILE A 52 1.58 10.88 -4.96
CA ILE A 52 1.95 10.46 -6.31
C ILE A 52 3.42 10.70 -6.58
N THR A 53 3.94 11.89 -6.27
CA THR A 53 5.33 12.28 -6.55
C THR A 53 6.35 11.32 -5.92
N GLY A 54 6.09 10.84 -4.70
CA GLY A 54 6.95 9.88 -4.01
C GLY A 54 6.84 8.44 -4.53
N ALA A 55 5.81 8.16 -5.34
CA ALA A 55 5.47 6.84 -5.85
C ALA A 55 5.76 6.67 -7.36
N LEU A 56 6.21 7.72 -8.05
CA LEU A 56 6.64 7.65 -9.45
C LEU A 56 7.96 6.86 -9.59
N PRO A 57 8.13 6.05 -10.64
CA PRO A 57 9.35 5.29 -10.85
C PRO A 57 10.50 6.22 -11.30
N PRO A 58 11.77 5.87 -11.08
CA PRO A 58 12.92 6.66 -11.55
C PRO A 58 12.94 6.86 -13.08
N THR A 59 12.29 5.97 -13.83
CA THR A 59 12.14 6.05 -15.28
C THR A 59 11.07 7.05 -15.73
N TRP A 60 10.38 7.71 -14.81
CA TRP A 60 9.37 8.72 -15.09
C TRP A 60 10.04 10.04 -15.49
N ILE A 61 10.28 10.21 -16.79
CA ILE A 61 10.97 11.37 -17.36
C ILE A 61 9.97 12.24 -18.13
N GLY A 62 10.13 13.56 -18.05
CA GLY A 62 9.24 14.50 -18.74
C GLY A 62 7.79 14.28 -18.33
N LYS A 63 6.88 14.09 -19.28
CA LYS A 63 5.44 13.85 -19.01
C LYS A 63 5.10 12.40 -18.62
N GLY A 64 6.10 11.56 -18.34
CA GLY A 64 5.89 10.17 -17.93
C GLY A 64 5.48 9.25 -19.07
N PHE A 65 4.75 8.19 -18.73
CA PHE A 65 4.26 7.20 -19.68
C PHE A 65 3.03 7.70 -20.43
N GLN A 66 3.05 7.63 -21.77
CA GLN A 66 1.98 8.17 -22.62
C GLN A 66 0.67 7.40 -22.49
N ASN A 67 0.76 6.12 -22.11
CA ASN A 67 -0.39 5.25 -21.91
C ASN A 67 -0.91 5.27 -20.46
N VAL A 68 -0.60 6.32 -19.69
CA VAL A 68 -1.06 6.48 -18.31
C VAL A 68 -1.86 7.77 -18.15
N CYS A 69 -3.02 7.64 -17.53
CA CYS A 69 -3.84 8.72 -17.01
C CYS A 69 -3.91 8.60 -15.49
N ILE A 70 -3.69 9.71 -14.79
CA ILE A 70 -3.82 9.77 -13.34
C ILE A 70 -5.12 10.49 -12.99
N GLY A 71 -5.95 9.84 -12.16
CA GLY A 71 -7.27 10.31 -11.77
C GLY A 71 -7.35 10.71 -10.31
N LEU A 72 -7.89 11.90 -10.03
CA LEU A 72 -8.29 12.29 -8.68
C LEU A 72 -9.74 11.92 -8.42
N VAL A 73 -10.00 11.13 -7.39
CA VAL A 73 -11.34 10.76 -6.93
C VAL A 73 -11.77 11.66 -5.77
N PHE A 74 -12.99 12.18 -5.82
CA PHE A 74 -13.59 12.93 -4.73
C PHE A 74 -15.12 12.84 -4.74
N ASP A 75 -15.72 13.07 -3.59
CA ASP A 75 -17.18 13.10 -3.35
C ASP A 75 -17.69 14.51 -2.99
N SER A 76 -16.77 15.44 -2.71
CA SER A 76 -17.06 16.78 -2.22
C SER A 76 -16.01 17.79 -2.69
N THR A 77 -16.35 19.09 -2.64
CA THR A 77 -15.44 20.20 -3.01
C THR A 77 -14.42 20.56 -1.94
N ASN A 78 -14.51 19.95 -0.75
CA ASN A 78 -13.63 20.27 0.37
C ASN A 78 -12.18 19.90 0.04
N GLY A 79 -11.27 20.89 0.08
CA GLY A 79 -9.87 20.71 -0.30
C GLY A 79 -9.63 20.38 -1.78
N LEU A 80 -10.66 20.43 -2.64
CA LEU A 80 -10.55 20.04 -4.05
C LEU A 80 -9.55 20.93 -4.82
N SER A 81 -9.57 22.24 -4.56
CA SER A 81 -8.65 23.19 -5.20
C SER A 81 -7.18 22.87 -4.91
N GLU A 82 -6.86 22.52 -3.65
CA GLU A 82 -5.51 22.16 -3.22
C GLU A 82 -5.07 20.84 -3.87
N LYS A 83 -5.94 19.81 -3.83
CA LYS A 83 -5.67 18.51 -4.45
C LYS A 83 -5.48 18.60 -5.96
N LEU A 84 -6.26 19.45 -6.65
CA LEU A 84 -6.10 19.68 -8.08
C LEU A 84 -4.84 20.46 -8.41
N GLN A 85 -4.41 21.38 -7.55
CA GLN A 85 -3.13 22.06 -7.71
C GLN A 85 -1.97 21.06 -7.65
N VAL A 86 -2.03 20.08 -6.73
CA VAL A 86 -1.08 18.96 -6.68
C VAL A 86 -1.18 18.11 -7.95
N LEU A 87 -2.39 17.70 -8.37
CA LEU A 87 -2.56 16.90 -9.59
C LEU A 87 -1.97 17.58 -10.85
N ARG A 88 -2.11 18.90 -10.95
CA ARG A 88 -1.57 19.70 -12.06
C ARG A 88 -0.04 19.80 -12.04
N SER A 89 0.60 19.76 -10.87
CA SER A 89 2.06 19.83 -10.76
C SER A 89 2.76 18.52 -11.14
N ILE A 90 2.03 17.39 -11.05
CA ILE A 90 2.55 16.07 -11.41
C ILE A 90 2.82 16.01 -12.91
N PRO A 91 4.00 15.54 -13.34
CA PRO A 91 4.36 15.59 -14.74
C PRO A 91 3.80 14.37 -15.50
N VAL A 92 2.48 14.39 -15.75
CA VAL A 92 1.74 13.35 -16.49
C VAL A 92 1.10 13.92 -17.76
N GLN A 93 0.96 13.08 -18.79
CA GLN A 93 0.32 13.46 -20.04
C GLN A 93 -1.19 13.66 -19.89
N HIS A 94 -1.88 12.71 -19.23
CA HIS A 94 -3.33 12.71 -19.10
C HIS A 94 -3.76 12.81 -17.63
N ARG A 95 -4.69 13.72 -17.34
CA ARG A 95 -5.30 13.91 -16.02
C ARG A 95 -6.80 13.70 -16.09
N MET A 96 -7.30 12.96 -15.12
CA MET A 96 -8.72 12.71 -14.93
C MET A 96 -9.17 13.25 -13.57
N ILE A 97 -10.42 13.67 -13.51
CA ILE A 97 -11.16 13.80 -12.24
C ILE A 97 -12.34 12.85 -12.25
N HIS A 98 -12.59 12.23 -11.11
CA HIS A 98 -13.70 11.30 -10.92
C HIS A 98 -14.53 11.76 -9.72
N ILE A 99 -15.73 12.21 -10.03
CA ILE A 99 -16.73 12.65 -9.06
C ILE A 99 -17.55 11.43 -8.69
N MET A 100 -17.36 10.93 -7.47
CA MET A 100 -17.98 9.69 -7.02
C MET A 100 -19.05 9.97 -5.97
N SER A 101 -20.29 9.62 -6.32
CA SER A 101 -21.49 9.74 -5.50
C SER A 101 -21.63 11.09 -4.79
N PRO A 102 -21.65 12.22 -5.53
CA PRO A 102 -21.71 13.53 -4.92
C PRO A 102 -22.98 13.69 -4.10
N THR A 103 -22.85 14.17 -2.87
CA THR A 103 -23.98 14.40 -1.96
C THR A 103 -24.82 15.63 -2.35
N TYR A 104 -24.18 16.59 -3.03
CA TYR A 104 -24.77 17.86 -3.46
C TYR A 104 -24.29 18.20 -4.88
N PRO A 105 -24.98 19.07 -5.62
CA PRO A 105 -24.48 19.59 -6.89
C PRO A 105 -23.08 20.20 -6.72
N ILE A 106 -22.13 19.76 -7.54
CA ILE A 106 -20.74 20.24 -7.52
C ILE A 106 -20.51 21.11 -8.75
N ASP A 107 -20.02 22.32 -8.53
CA ASP A 107 -19.45 23.16 -9.60
C ASP A 107 -17.95 22.92 -9.71
N ILE A 108 -17.51 22.52 -10.91
CA ILE A 108 -16.11 22.27 -11.24
C ILE A 108 -15.59 23.23 -12.32
N THR A 109 -16.36 24.25 -12.71
CA THR A 109 -16.08 25.08 -13.90
C THR A 109 -14.68 25.71 -13.86
N GLU A 110 -14.27 26.24 -12.71
CA GLU A 110 -12.94 26.83 -12.48
C GLU A 110 -11.82 25.77 -12.32
N HIS A 111 -12.21 24.52 -12.12
CA HIS A 111 -11.31 23.40 -11.79
C HIS A 111 -10.86 22.59 -13.01
N LEU A 112 -11.46 22.79 -14.18
CA LEU A 112 -11.20 21.99 -15.38
C LEU A 112 -9.91 22.35 -16.14
N LYS A 113 -9.25 23.46 -15.80
CA LYS A 113 -8.00 23.84 -16.45
C LYS A 113 -6.94 22.75 -16.29
N GLY A 114 -6.47 22.21 -17.42
CA GLY A 114 -5.45 21.14 -17.46
C GLY A 114 -5.97 19.74 -17.12
N ILE A 115 -7.29 19.53 -17.12
CA ILE A 115 -7.94 18.23 -16.96
C ILE A 115 -8.44 17.75 -18.33
N ASP A 116 -8.06 16.53 -18.70
CA ASP A 116 -8.39 15.94 -20.01
C ASP A 116 -9.70 15.16 -19.97
N TRP A 117 -10.05 14.61 -18.80
CA TRP A 117 -11.18 13.70 -18.63
C TRP A 117 -11.91 13.90 -17.31
N VAL A 118 -13.23 13.91 -17.37
CA VAL A 118 -14.14 14.00 -16.23
C VAL A 118 -15.05 12.78 -16.25
N VAL A 119 -15.07 12.06 -15.13
CA VAL A 119 -15.99 10.94 -14.90
C VAL A 119 -16.92 11.33 -13.76
N LEU A 120 -18.23 11.25 -13.98
CA LEU A 120 -19.25 11.36 -12.94
C LEU A 120 -19.81 9.96 -12.68
N SER A 121 -19.76 9.49 -11.44
CA SER A 121 -20.43 8.27 -11.01
C SER A 121 -21.47 8.61 -9.94
N GLU A 122 -22.75 8.48 -10.24
CA GLU A 122 -23.85 8.81 -9.32
C GLU A 122 -24.89 7.70 -9.23
N THR A 123 -25.75 7.72 -8.21
CA THR A 123 -26.86 6.76 -8.11
C THR A 123 -28.07 7.28 -8.88
N ALA A 124 -29.01 6.39 -9.24
CA ALA A 124 -30.22 6.78 -9.96
C ALA A 124 -31.12 7.79 -9.21
N GLN A 125 -30.84 8.06 -7.93
CA GLN A 125 -31.57 9.01 -7.09
C GLN A 125 -31.05 10.45 -7.26
N ASN A 126 -29.82 10.61 -7.77
CA ASN A 126 -29.22 11.90 -8.08
C ASN A 126 -29.47 12.23 -9.55
N VAL A 127 -30.64 12.79 -9.86
CA VAL A 127 -30.98 13.16 -11.24
C VAL A 127 -30.59 14.62 -11.49
N GLY A 128 -29.71 14.85 -12.47
CA GLY A 128 -29.46 16.18 -13.04
C GLY A 128 -28.07 16.78 -12.80
N ILE A 129 -27.21 16.15 -11.99
CA ILE A 129 -25.83 16.65 -11.76
C ILE A 129 -25.00 16.52 -13.05
N ALA A 130 -25.23 15.49 -13.86
CA ALA A 130 -24.58 15.36 -15.16
C ALA A 130 -24.84 16.57 -16.08
N GLU A 131 -26.06 17.11 -16.08
CA GLU A 131 -26.44 18.25 -16.93
C GLU A 131 -25.84 19.58 -16.45
N THR A 132 -25.46 19.70 -15.17
CA THR A 132 -24.74 20.89 -14.69
C THR A 132 -23.25 20.85 -15.04
N ILE A 133 -22.64 19.65 -15.08
CA ILE A 133 -21.20 19.47 -15.30
C ILE A 133 -20.84 19.43 -16.79
N LYS A 134 -21.71 18.85 -17.62
CA LYS A 134 -21.46 18.64 -19.05
C LYS A 134 -21.14 19.93 -19.82
N PRO A 135 -21.85 21.06 -19.62
CA PRO A 135 -21.50 22.33 -20.28
C PRO A 135 -20.12 22.85 -19.89
N ALA A 136 -19.74 22.70 -18.61
CA ALA A 136 -18.42 23.11 -18.12
C ALA A 136 -17.31 22.29 -18.78
N CYS A 137 -17.50 20.96 -18.90
CA CYS A 137 -16.56 20.07 -19.58
C CYS A 137 -16.40 20.44 -21.07
N GLN A 138 -17.52 20.69 -21.76
CA GLN A 138 -17.52 21.12 -23.17
C GLN A 138 -16.76 22.43 -23.36
N LYS A 139 -17.00 23.43 -22.51
CA LYS A 139 -16.32 24.73 -22.54
C LYS A 139 -14.81 24.59 -22.29
N ALA A 140 -14.41 23.72 -21.36
CA ALA A 140 -13.02 23.45 -21.04
C ALA A 140 -12.31 22.55 -22.07
N GLY A 141 -13.05 21.88 -22.95
CA GLY A 141 -12.52 20.91 -23.90
C GLY A 141 -12.17 19.56 -23.27
N ALA A 142 -12.65 19.27 -22.05
CA ALA A 142 -12.44 18.01 -21.36
C ALA A 142 -13.46 16.96 -21.83
N SER A 143 -13.01 15.70 -21.97
CA SER A 143 -13.91 14.57 -22.23
C SER A 143 -14.79 14.31 -21.02
N PHE A 144 -16.06 13.93 -21.21
CA PHE A 144 -17.00 13.68 -20.12
C PHE A 144 -17.63 12.30 -20.24
N LEU A 145 -17.65 11.55 -19.14
CA LEU A 145 -18.32 10.25 -19.00
C LEU A 145 -19.27 10.31 -17.79
N HIS A 146 -20.52 9.89 -18.00
CA HIS A 146 -21.50 9.76 -16.93
C HIS A 146 -21.84 8.28 -16.71
N HIS A 147 -21.71 7.83 -15.46
CA HIS A 147 -21.90 6.45 -15.01
C HIS A 147 -22.95 6.42 -13.88
N ILE A 148 -23.97 5.57 -14.00
CA ILE A 148 -25.01 5.41 -12.97
C ILE A 148 -24.77 4.10 -12.21
N LEU A 149 -24.45 4.20 -10.93
CA LEU A 149 -24.18 3.07 -10.03
C LEU A 149 -25.46 2.25 -9.80
N GLY A 150 -25.37 0.92 -9.94
CA GLY A 150 -26.45 -0.02 -9.64
C GLY A 150 -27.40 -0.35 -10.80
N LYS A 151 -27.19 0.19 -12.00
CA LYS A 151 -27.74 -0.38 -13.24
C LYS A 151 -26.62 -1.16 -13.94
N ASP A 152 -26.90 -2.41 -14.33
CA ASP A 152 -26.03 -3.12 -15.27
C ASP A 152 -25.74 -2.18 -16.44
N ILE A 153 -24.45 -2.09 -16.82
CA ILE A 153 -23.99 -1.27 -17.94
C ILE A 153 -24.68 -1.82 -19.20
N LYS A 154 -25.87 -1.28 -19.53
CA LYS A 154 -26.38 -1.36 -20.89
C LYS A 154 -25.47 -0.46 -21.71
N ALA A 155 -24.60 -1.07 -22.50
CA ALA A 155 -23.95 -0.43 -23.63
C ALA A 155 -25.04 0.28 -24.46
N GLY A 156 -25.20 1.59 -24.28
CA GLY A 156 -26.31 2.33 -24.88
C GLY A 156 -26.80 3.57 -24.12
N ALA A 157 -25.95 4.24 -23.34
CA ALA A 157 -26.25 5.58 -22.83
C ALA A 157 -25.08 6.55 -23.04
N ILE A 158 -24.40 6.43 -24.18
CA ILE A 158 -23.96 7.62 -24.91
C ILE A 158 -25.24 8.13 -25.57
N GLY A 159 -25.61 9.39 -25.33
CA GLY A 159 -26.95 9.89 -25.66
C GLY A 159 -27.47 9.50 -27.03
N ASP A 160 -28.41 8.56 -27.06
CA ASP A 160 -29.38 8.41 -28.14
C ASP A 160 -30.61 9.24 -27.74
N HIS A 161 -30.51 10.56 -27.91
CA HIS A 161 -31.68 11.35 -28.26
C HIS A 161 -31.52 11.68 -29.76
N PRO A 162 -32.42 11.23 -30.63
CA PRO A 162 -32.22 11.21 -32.09
C PRO A 162 -32.13 12.58 -32.77
N GLU A 163 -32.17 13.68 -32.02
CA GLU A 163 -32.24 15.04 -32.58
C GLU A 163 -31.07 15.96 -32.21
N ASN A 164 -30.04 15.50 -31.48
CA ASN A 164 -28.89 16.36 -31.22
C ASN A 164 -27.57 15.59 -31.03
N PRO A 165 -26.83 15.30 -32.13
CA PRO A 165 -25.58 14.56 -32.07
C PRO A 165 -24.47 15.49 -31.58
N LEU A 166 -24.39 15.71 -30.27
CA LEU A 166 -23.25 16.40 -29.67
C LEU A 166 -22.06 15.44 -29.62
N THR A 167 -21.38 15.37 -30.76
CA THR A 167 -20.00 14.98 -31.00
C THR A 167 -19.26 14.49 -29.76
N ILE A 168 -19.17 13.17 -29.63
CA ILE A 168 -18.19 12.47 -28.81
C ILE A 168 -16.83 13.06 -29.15
N ARG A 169 -16.28 13.94 -28.30
CA ARG A 169 -14.88 14.30 -28.41
C ARG A 169 -14.05 13.06 -28.08
N GLN A 170 -12.95 12.92 -28.82
CA GLN A 170 -12.03 11.79 -28.78
C GLN A 170 -11.57 11.55 -27.33
N HIS A 171 -11.61 10.30 -26.85
CA HIS A 171 -11.04 9.94 -25.55
C HIS A 171 -9.61 10.50 -25.45
N PRO A 172 -9.09 10.86 -24.25
CA PRO A 172 -7.72 11.36 -24.11
C PRO A 172 -6.63 10.52 -24.79
N PHE A 173 -6.86 9.21 -24.97
CA PHE A 173 -5.94 8.29 -25.67
C PHE A 173 -6.37 7.95 -27.11
N GLY A 174 -7.32 8.69 -27.69
CA GLY A 174 -7.75 8.63 -29.09
C GLY A 174 -9.02 7.80 -29.38
N ASN A 175 -9.38 7.76 -30.67
CA ASN A 175 -10.66 7.21 -31.20
C ASN A 175 -10.78 5.68 -31.21
N LYS A 176 -9.76 4.97 -30.74
CA LYS A 176 -9.67 3.50 -30.84
C LYS A 176 -9.99 2.79 -29.52
N ILE A 177 -10.51 3.53 -28.54
CA ILE A 177 -10.94 2.97 -27.25
C ILE A 177 -12.41 2.60 -27.33
N ASP A 178 -12.69 1.34 -27.07
CA ASP A 178 -14.05 0.83 -26.96
C ASP A 178 -14.59 1.07 -25.54
N LEU A 179 -15.37 2.15 -25.38
CA LEU A 179 -16.03 2.48 -24.11
C LEU A 179 -17.31 1.65 -23.85
N SER A 180 -17.73 0.79 -24.78
CA SER A 180 -18.87 -0.13 -24.59
C SER A 180 -18.50 -1.38 -23.79
N LYS A 181 -17.19 -1.61 -23.62
CA LYS A 181 -16.61 -2.62 -22.73
C LYS A 181 -15.60 -1.97 -21.79
N PRO A 182 -16.02 -1.02 -20.93
CA PRO A 182 -15.13 -0.56 -19.89
C PRO A 182 -14.92 -1.77 -18.97
N THR A 183 -13.69 -2.25 -18.85
CA THR A 183 -13.27 -3.11 -17.72
C THR A 183 -13.26 -2.25 -16.45
N LEU A 184 -14.40 -1.67 -16.11
CA LEU A 184 -14.73 -1.27 -14.76
C LEU A 184 -15.13 -2.58 -14.08
N PRO A 185 -14.31 -3.17 -13.20
CA PRO A 185 -14.85 -4.14 -12.27
C PRO A 185 -15.99 -3.43 -11.54
N ASP A 186 -17.16 -4.08 -11.53
CA ASP A 186 -18.33 -3.69 -10.78
C ASP A 186 -17.86 -3.34 -9.36
N LEU A 187 -17.83 -2.05 -9.01
CA LEU A 187 -17.40 -1.55 -7.70
C LEU A 187 -18.49 -1.89 -6.67
N LYS A 188 -18.76 -3.18 -6.49
CA LYS A 188 -19.37 -3.68 -5.28
C LYS A 188 -18.23 -3.92 -4.29
N PRO A 189 -18.40 -3.54 -3.01
CA PRO A 189 -17.56 -4.06 -1.95
C PRO A 189 -17.90 -5.54 -1.78
N SER A 190 -17.34 -6.37 -2.65
CA SER A 190 -17.45 -7.82 -2.63
C SER A 190 -16.04 -8.36 -2.50
N SER A 191 -15.83 -9.15 -1.45
CA SER A 191 -14.58 -9.81 -1.08
C SER A 191 -14.00 -10.75 -2.15
N ASP A 192 -14.70 -10.97 -3.25
CA ASP A 192 -14.44 -12.08 -4.15
C ASP A 192 -14.67 -11.68 -5.61
N ILE A 193 -13.73 -10.95 -6.22
CA ILE A 193 -13.39 -11.02 -7.66
C ILE A 193 -12.02 -10.34 -7.82
N ILE A 194 -10.98 -11.14 -8.07
CA ILE A 194 -9.65 -10.67 -8.47
C ILE A 194 -9.66 -10.52 -10.00
N PRO A 195 -9.46 -9.33 -10.59
CA PRO A 195 -9.37 -9.19 -12.04
C PRO A 195 -8.12 -9.92 -12.59
N PRO A 196 -8.14 -10.45 -13.83
CA PRO A 196 -7.13 -11.38 -14.35
C PRO A 196 -5.71 -10.79 -14.48
N THR A 197 -5.55 -9.49 -14.36
CA THR A 197 -4.24 -8.82 -14.39
C THR A 197 -3.45 -8.94 -13.08
N LEU A 198 -4.06 -9.46 -12.01
CA LEU A 198 -3.39 -9.79 -10.75
C LEU A 198 -2.84 -11.23 -10.69
N CYS A 199 -2.98 -12.03 -11.75
CA CYS A 199 -2.43 -13.40 -11.80
C CYS A 199 -0.90 -13.47 -11.83
N LEU A 200 -0.20 -12.38 -12.16
CA LEU A 200 1.28 -12.37 -12.13
C LEU A 200 1.86 -12.25 -10.71
N ILE A 201 1.05 -11.91 -9.70
CA ILE A 201 1.49 -11.77 -8.30
C ILE A 201 1.30 -13.07 -7.50
N LYS A 202 0.61 -14.10 -8.04
CA LYS A 202 0.33 -15.36 -7.33
C LYS A 202 1.12 -16.59 -7.77
N ASN A 203 1.85 -16.55 -8.89
CA ASN A 203 2.47 -17.76 -9.46
C ASN A 203 3.92 -18.06 -9.04
N GLU A 204 4.48 -17.41 -8.03
CA GLU A 204 5.85 -17.72 -7.57
C GLU A 204 5.95 -18.75 -6.42
N LEU A 205 4.86 -19.38 -5.97
CA LEU A 205 4.95 -20.40 -4.91
C LEU A 205 4.00 -21.60 -5.15
N ALA A 206 4.47 -22.58 -5.93
CA ALA A 206 4.19 -24.00 -5.70
C ALA A 206 5.26 -24.88 -6.39
N PRO A 207 6.02 -25.71 -5.66
CA PRO A 207 6.85 -26.76 -6.25
C PRO A 207 6.07 -28.08 -6.29
N SER A 208 6.07 -28.80 -7.42
CA SER A 208 5.86 -30.27 -7.48
C SER A 208 6.11 -30.85 -8.90
N PRO A 209 6.37 -32.17 -9.03
CA PRO A 209 7.51 -32.70 -9.81
C PRO A 209 7.18 -33.47 -11.12
N MET A 210 8.22 -33.64 -11.96
CA MET A 210 8.40 -34.56 -13.13
C MET A 210 7.41 -34.42 -14.30
N THR A 211 7.78 -34.48 -15.60
CA THR A 211 8.71 -35.40 -16.29
C THR A 211 9.26 -34.75 -17.58
N LEU A 212 10.44 -35.20 -18.02
CA LEU A 212 11.22 -34.74 -19.20
C LEU A 212 10.50 -34.79 -20.55
N SER A 213 10.81 -33.82 -21.43
CA SER A 213 11.11 -34.10 -22.84
C SER A 213 12.18 -33.16 -23.36
N THR A 214 13.26 -33.75 -23.85
CA THR A 214 14.49 -33.18 -24.36
C THR A 214 14.32 -32.59 -25.76
N SER A 215 14.65 -31.32 -25.94
CA SER A 215 15.29 -30.88 -27.18
C SER A 215 16.18 -29.66 -26.92
N VAL A 216 17.42 -29.83 -27.33
CA VAL A 216 18.59 -28.99 -27.10
C VAL A 216 18.55 -27.78 -28.02
N VAL A 217 18.70 -26.57 -27.47
CA VAL A 217 19.37 -25.46 -28.15
C VAL A 217 20.28 -24.80 -27.12
N GLU A 218 21.55 -25.20 -27.12
CA GLU A 218 22.61 -24.54 -26.38
C GLU A 218 22.72 -23.08 -26.84
N ARG A 219 22.68 -22.13 -25.90
CA ARG A 219 23.23 -20.78 -26.08
C ARG A 219 24.43 -20.62 -25.14
N PRO A 220 25.55 -20.07 -25.62
CA PRO A 220 26.79 -19.97 -24.85
C PRO A 220 26.67 -18.94 -23.70
N PRO A 221 27.50 -19.06 -22.66
CA PRO A 221 27.48 -18.12 -21.54
C PRO A 221 27.93 -16.73 -22.01
N VAL A 222 27.07 -15.74 -21.83
CA VAL A 222 27.45 -14.33 -21.97
C VAL A 222 28.24 -13.95 -20.73
N HIS A 223 29.55 -13.73 -20.90
CA HIS A 223 30.38 -13.02 -19.92
C HIS A 223 29.84 -11.60 -19.76
N LEU A 224 29.37 -11.25 -18.57
CA LEU A 224 29.06 -9.87 -18.20
C LEU A 224 30.30 -9.28 -17.54
N ASP A 225 31.14 -8.64 -18.34
CA ASP A 225 32.16 -7.72 -17.84
C ASP A 225 31.45 -6.47 -17.30
N PHE A 226 31.39 -6.36 -15.98
CA PHE A 226 30.95 -5.15 -15.30
C PHE A 226 32.13 -4.17 -15.22
N GLU A 227 32.19 -3.22 -16.16
CA GLU A 227 32.91 -1.97 -15.90
C GLU A 227 32.09 -1.10 -14.96
N VAL A 228 32.58 -1.00 -13.73
CA VAL A 228 32.10 -0.08 -12.71
C VAL A 228 32.40 1.36 -13.16
N VAL A 229 31.41 2.03 -13.72
CA VAL A 229 31.42 3.50 -13.82
C VAL A 229 30.64 4.06 -12.63
N THR A 230 31.38 4.32 -11.54
CA THR A 230 30.89 5.17 -10.46
C THR A 230 30.90 6.63 -10.90
N GLN A 231 29.73 7.22 -11.13
CA GLN A 231 29.54 8.65 -10.94
C GLN A 231 28.22 8.90 -10.23
N GLY A 232 28.34 9.31 -8.96
CA GLY A 232 27.22 9.49 -8.04
C GLY A 232 26.53 10.84 -8.16
N ARG A 233 25.38 10.91 -7.49
CA ARG A 233 24.91 12.14 -6.85
C ARG A 233 24.05 11.75 -5.64
N ALA A 234 24.66 11.74 -4.47
CA ALA A 234 23.97 11.62 -3.19
C ALA A 234 23.37 12.98 -2.78
N LYS A 235 22.16 12.96 -2.21
CA LYS A 235 21.60 14.01 -1.34
C LYS A 235 21.20 13.33 -0.01
N PRO A 236 21.24 14.03 1.14
CA PRO A 236 21.62 13.44 2.41
C PRO A 236 20.44 12.75 3.08
N GLU A 237 20.74 11.55 3.59
CA GLU A 237 19.93 10.83 4.56
C GLU A 237 20.15 11.48 5.93
N SER A 238 19.06 11.68 6.66
CA SER A 238 18.99 12.38 7.95
C SER A 238 19.96 11.80 8.98
N THR A 239 20.77 12.69 9.55
CA THR A 239 21.71 12.42 10.65
C THR A 239 20.97 12.37 11.99
N GLU A 240 20.51 11.19 12.36
CA GLU A 240 20.40 10.77 13.76
C GLU A 240 21.09 9.40 13.84
N ASP A 241 21.92 9.19 14.88
CA ASP A 241 22.76 8.01 15.16
C ASP A 241 24.24 8.03 14.71
N ALA A 242 24.86 9.21 14.61
CA ALA A 242 26.32 9.31 14.68
C ALA A 242 26.80 9.35 16.14
N ARG A 243 26.79 8.20 16.83
CA ARG A 243 27.44 8.05 18.14
C ARG A 243 28.85 7.48 17.96
N SER A 244 29.78 8.06 18.70
CA SER A 244 31.24 7.98 18.65
C SER A 244 31.83 6.60 18.31
N LEU A 245 32.81 6.60 17.39
CA LEU A 245 33.64 5.45 17.03
C LEU A 245 34.55 5.05 18.20
N GLU A 246 34.09 4.14 19.05
CA GLU A 246 34.95 3.44 19.99
C GLU A 246 35.76 2.34 19.28
N THR A 247 36.97 2.11 19.79
CA THR A 247 37.96 1.16 19.29
C THR A 247 37.38 -0.25 19.18
N ILE A 248 37.22 -0.76 17.96
CA ILE A 248 36.62 -2.07 17.66
C ILE A 248 37.50 -3.18 18.26
N ASN A 249 36.93 -4.00 19.16
CA ASN A 249 37.58 -5.15 19.76
C ASN A 249 37.81 -6.27 18.71
N THR A 250 38.95 -6.96 18.78
CA THR A 250 39.31 -8.06 17.88
C THR A 250 38.35 -9.25 18.01
N ALA A 251 37.73 -9.44 19.18
CA ALA A 251 36.71 -10.46 19.41
C ALA A 251 35.41 -10.18 18.63
N ASP A 252 34.96 -8.93 18.57
CA ASP A 252 33.75 -8.54 17.83
C ASP A 252 33.91 -8.71 16.31
N GLN A 253 35.13 -8.58 15.80
CA GLN A 253 35.45 -8.88 14.40
C GLN A 253 35.35 -10.38 14.09
N ALA A 254 35.81 -11.24 15.00
CA ALA A 254 35.70 -12.69 14.85
C ALA A 254 34.24 -13.17 14.94
N ASP A 255 33.47 -12.63 15.89
CA ASP A 255 32.03 -12.90 16.04
C ASP A 255 31.24 -12.44 14.81
N PHE A 256 31.52 -11.24 14.32
CA PHE A 256 30.93 -10.74 13.08
C PHE A 256 31.22 -11.69 11.91
N ALA A 257 32.48 -12.08 11.69
CA ALA A 257 32.85 -12.98 10.60
C ALA A 257 32.16 -14.35 10.69
N ARG A 258 31.93 -14.86 11.90
CA ARG A 258 31.19 -16.12 12.12
C ARG A 258 29.72 -15.96 11.73
N LEU A 259 29.06 -14.92 12.22
CA LEU A 259 27.62 -14.67 11.99
C LEU A 259 27.33 -14.26 10.54
N ASP A 260 28.22 -13.49 9.92
CA ASP A 260 28.16 -13.08 8.51
C ASP A 260 28.16 -14.30 7.57
N ARG A 261 28.98 -15.32 7.87
CA ARG A 261 28.96 -16.59 7.15
C ARG A 261 27.66 -17.38 7.34
N VAL A 262 26.95 -17.21 8.45
CA VAL A 262 25.61 -17.82 8.64
C VAL A 262 24.61 -17.11 7.75
N VAL A 263 24.59 -15.77 7.78
CA VAL A 263 23.71 -14.95 6.92
C VAL A 263 23.96 -15.23 5.43
N SER A 264 25.22 -15.41 5.03
CA SER A 264 25.62 -15.61 3.64
C SER A 264 25.36 -17.03 3.09
N ARG A 265 25.22 -18.05 3.93
CA ARG A 265 25.03 -19.46 3.48
C ARG A 265 23.61 -19.81 3.02
N GLY A 266 22.66 -18.87 3.13
CA GLY A 266 21.40 -18.94 2.43
C GLY A 266 20.17 -19.07 3.31
N LEU A 267 19.05 -18.63 2.73
CA LEU A 267 17.71 -18.44 3.32
C LEU A 267 16.98 -19.73 3.72
N SER A 268 17.64 -20.89 3.67
CA SER A 268 17.02 -22.21 3.94
C SER A 268 16.78 -22.49 5.43
N THR A 269 17.47 -21.79 6.35
CA THR A 269 17.22 -21.86 7.80
C THR A 269 16.90 -20.46 8.33
N PHE A 270 15.70 -19.94 8.03
CA PHE A 270 15.28 -18.59 8.42
C PHE A 270 15.42 -18.30 9.93
N ILE A 271 15.38 -19.34 10.77
CA ILE A 271 15.59 -19.26 12.21
C ILE A 271 17.04 -18.87 12.52
N GLU A 272 18.02 -19.62 11.99
CA GLU A 272 19.46 -19.35 12.19
C GLU A 272 19.86 -17.98 11.63
N VAL A 273 19.35 -17.65 10.44
CA VAL A 273 19.59 -16.35 9.81
C VAL A 273 18.96 -15.23 10.63
N GLY A 274 17.72 -15.40 11.10
CA GLY A 274 17.05 -14.40 11.94
C GLY A 274 17.75 -14.20 13.28
N GLN A 275 18.22 -15.26 13.93
CA GLN A 275 19.01 -15.19 15.16
C GLN A 275 20.34 -14.49 14.93
N ALA A 276 21.08 -14.83 13.87
CA ALA A 276 22.34 -14.18 13.53
C ALA A 276 22.15 -12.69 13.21
N LEU A 277 21.10 -12.33 12.46
CA LEU A 277 20.73 -10.94 12.22
C LEU A 277 20.38 -10.21 13.52
N GLY A 278 19.70 -10.87 14.45
CA GLY A 278 19.36 -10.34 15.77
C GLY A 278 20.62 -10.02 16.57
N GLU A 279 21.56 -10.96 16.66
CA GLU A 279 22.81 -10.78 17.38
C GLU A 279 23.67 -9.67 16.76
N ILE A 280 23.81 -9.63 15.44
CA ILE A 280 24.55 -8.55 14.76
C ILE A 280 23.91 -7.19 15.00
N ARG A 281 22.57 -7.11 15.00
CA ARG A 281 21.85 -5.85 15.20
C ARG A 281 21.97 -5.38 16.65
N ASP A 282 21.66 -6.25 17.60
CA ASP A 282 21.53 -5.88 19.02
C ASP A 282 22.90 -5.59 19.66
N ARG A 283 23.98 -6.23 19.19
CA ARG A 283 25.38 -5.92 19.56
C ARG A 283 26.05 -4.90 18.62
N GLU A 284 25.33 -4.40 17.62
CA GLU A 284 25.83 -3.45 16.61
C GLU A 284 27.11 -3.90 15.86
N LEU A 285 27.32 -5.22 15.74
CA LEU A 285 28.51 -5.85 15.13
C LEU A 285 28.68 -5.51 13.65
N TRP A 286 27.62 -5.03 12.99
CA TRP A 286 27.71 -4.51 11.61
C TRP A 286 28.73 -3.36 11.48
N ARG A 287 29.03 -2.65 12.56
CA ARG A 287 30.10 -1.64 12.60
C ARG A 287 31.49 -2.27 12.50
N ALA A 288 31.71 -3.43 13.12
CA ALA A 288 32.97 -4.17 13.02
C ALA A 288 33.23 -4.63 11.58
N GLY A 289 32.17 -4.94 10.83
CA GLY A 289 32.19 -5.20 9.39
C GLY A 289 32.40 -3.97 8.50
N LYS A 290 32.70 -2.79 9.07
CA LYS A 290 32.85 -1.51 8.35
C LYS A 290 31.59 -1.01 7.64
N HIS A 291 30.41 -1.43 8.08
CA HIS A 291 29.15 -0.87 7.59
C HIS A 291 28.80 0.39 8.39
N VAL A 292 28.36 1.44 7.70
CA VAL A 292 28.03 2.73 8.33
C VAL A 292 26.66 2.69 9.03
N THR A 293 25.73 1.86 8.54
CA THR A 293 24.41 1.68 9.16
C THR A 293 23.95 0.22 9.09
N TRP A 294 23.05 -0.17 9.99
CA TRP A 294 22.35 -1.45 9.94
C TRP A 294 21.66 -1.68 8.58
N ALA A 295 21.11 -0.64 7.98
CA ALA A 295 20.48 -0.72 6.66
C ALA A 295 21.50 -1.01 5.55
N ALA A 296 22.69 -0.40 5.61
CA ALA A 296 23.77 -0.66 4.68
C ALA A 296 24.29 -2.10 4.80
N TYR A 297 24.40 -2.64 6.02
CA TYR A 297 24.73 -4.04 6.25
C TYR A 297 23.67 -4.98 5.65
N CYS A 298 22.40 -4.79 6.01
CA CYS A 298 21.29 -5.60 5.49
C CYS A 298 21.29 -5.66 3.96
N LYS A 299 21.53 -4.52 3.31
CA LYS A 299 21.54 -4.40 1.85
C LYS A 299 22.78 -5.04 1.22
N MET A 300 23.98 -4.79 1.77
CA MET A 300 25.24 -5.20 1.15
C MET A 300 25.54 -6.70 1.36
N VAL A 301 25.26 -7.23 2.54
CA VAL A 301 25.55 -8.63 2.88
C VAL A 301 24.36 -9.52 2.59
N GLY A 302 23.19 -9.17 3.14
CA GLY A 302 22.00 -10.04 3.03
C GLY A 302 21.23 -9.87 1.72
N GLY A 303 21.46 -8.80 0.96
CA GLY A 303 20.55 -8.41 -0.13
C GLY A 303 19.13 -8.10 0.38
N LEU A 304 18.98 -7.83 1.68
CA LEU A 304 17.70 -7.65 2.37
C LEU A 304 17.42 -6.17 2.61
N THR A 305 16.14 -5.81 2.63
CA THR A 305 15.73 -4.53 3.22
C THR A 305 15.82 -4.62 4.75
N LYS A 306 16.08 -3.49 5.42
CA LYS A 306 16.03 -3.38 6.90
C LYS A 306 14.73 -3.98 7.48
N SER A 307 13.60 -3.75 6.80
CA SER A 307 12.29 -4.28 7.19
C SER A 307 12.22 -5.81 7.09
N HIS A 308 12.73 -6.39 6.00
CA HIS A 308 12.77 -7.85 5.85
C HIS A 308 13.71 -8.50 6.88
N ALA A 309 14.89 -7.91 7.13
CA ALA A 309 15.80 -8.37 8.17
C ALA A 309 15.14 -8.33 9.56
N ASN A 310 14.49 -7.21 9.91
CA ASN A 310 13.75 -7.09 11.17
C ASN A 310 12.61 -8.11 11.29
N ARG A 311 11.91 -8.41 10.18
CA ARG A 311 10.88 -9.45 10.16
C ARG A 311 11.46 -10.84 10.41
N LEU A 312 12.58 -11.19 9.78
CA LEU A 312 13.28 -12.46 10.02
C LEU A 312 13.70 -12.59 11.49
N ILE A 313 14.22 -11.53 12.09
CA ILE A 313 14.58 -11.50 13.53
C ILE A 313 13.35 -11.82 14.39
N ILE A 314 12.23 -11.12 14.17
CA ILE A 314 11.00 -11.32 14.94
C ILE A 314 10.49 -12.76 14.76
N SER A 315 10.41 -13.24 13.53
CA SER A 315 9.90 -14.57 13.23
C SER A 315 10.80 -15.69 13.77
N ALA A 316 12.12 -15.51 13.78
CA ALA A 316 13.05 -16.45 14.40
C ALA A 316 12.84 -16.53 15.92
N ASN A 317 12.69 -15.39 16.58
CA ASN A 317 12.44 -15.35 18.03
C ASN A 317 11.11 -16.04 18.40
N ILE A 318 10.06 -15.84 17.60
CA ILE A 318 8.77 -16.52 17.81
C ILE A 318 8.91 -18.03 17.57
N ALA A 319 9.62 -18.43 16.51
CA ALA A 319 9.85 -19.84 16.20
C ALA A 319 10.64 -20.55 17.31
N GLU A 320 11.64 -19.89 17.89
CA GLU A 320 12.40 -20.41 19.03
C GLU A 320 11.53 -20.55 20.27
N ARG A 321 10.73 -19.54 20.61
CA ARG A 321 9.77 -19.62 21.72
C ARG A 321 8.80 -20.78 21.55
N ILE A 322 8.27 -20.97 20.34
CA ILE A 322 7.42 -22.10 20.00
C ILE A 322 8.18 -23.41 20.20
N ALA A 323 9.41 -23.52 19.69
CA ALA A 323 10.23 -24.73 19.84
C ALA A 323 10.50 -25.08 21.31
N GLN A 324 10.64 -24.10 22.19
CA GLN A 324 10.86 -24.31 23.63
C GLN A 324 9.60 -24.78 24.39
N VAL A 325 8.41 -24.34 23.98
CA VAL A 325 7.17 -24.59 24.73
C VAL A 325 6.35 -25.74 24.16
N THR A 326 6.53 -26.10 22.89
CA THR A 326 5.67 -27.10 22.22
C THR A 326 6.14 -28.53 22.53
N PRO A 327 5.35 -29.37 23.23
CA PRO A 327 5.75 -30.74 23.60
C PRO A 327 5.83 -31.71 22.40
N THR A 328 5.17 -31.36 21.30
CA THR A 328 4.87 -32.24 20.16
C THR A 328 5.98 -32.34 19.12
N GLY A 329 7.07 -31.56 19.26
CA GLY A 329 8.21 -31.57 18.33
C GLY A 329 7.98 -30.94 16.96
N VAL A 330 6.77 -30.44 16.68
CA VAL A 330 6.40 -29.76 15.41
C VAL A 330 6.84 -28.30 15.48
N THR A 331 7.92 -27.97 14.77
CA THR A 331 8.50 -26.62 14.74
C THR A 331 8.17 -25.89 13.44
N PRO A 332 8.19 -24.54 13.43
CA PRO A 332 7.93 -23.80 12.19
C PRO A 332 8.99 -24.07 11.13
N THR A 333 8.55 -24.49 9.94
CA THR A 333 9.43 -24.80 8.80
C THR A 333 9.65 -23.61 7.88
N SER A 334 8.78 -22.61 7.94
CA SER A 334 8.89 -21.40 7.14
C SER A 334 8.49 -20.15 7.93
N GLU A 335 9.21 -19.05 7.69
CA GLU A 335 8.86 -17.74 8.24
C GLU A 335 7.43 -17.33 7.92
N SER A 336 6.90 -17.73 6.77
CA SER A 336 5.53 -17.37 6.36
C SER A 336 4.46 -17.98 7.27
N GLN A 337 4.74 -19.13 7.93
CA GLN A 337 3.84 -19.71 8.94
C GLN A 337 3.82 -18.87 10.20
N VAL A 338 4.97 -18.32 10.61
CA VAL A 338 5.11 -17.56 11.86
C VAL A 338 4.61 -16.12 11.71
N ARG A 339 4.65 -15.57 10.50
CA ARG A 339 4.30 -14.17 10.21
C ARG A 339 2.93 -13.72 10.76
N PRO A 340 1.84 -14.51 10.68
CA PRO A 340 0.55 -14.12 11.28
C PRO A 340 0.63 -13.95 12.80
N LEU A 341 1.45 -14.75 13.48
CA LEU A 341 1.61 -14.71 14.95
C LEU A 341 2.26 -13.41 15.44
N CYS A 342 2.99 -12.69 14.59
CA CYS A 342 3.60 -11.40 14.94
C CYS A 342 2.57 -10.35 15.39
N LYS A 343 1.28 -10.53 15.08
CA LYS A 343 0.19 -9.64 15.50
C LYS A 343 -0.30 -9.89 16.92
N LEU A 344 0.02 -11.04 17.49
CA LEU A 344 -0.41 -11.46 18.84
C LEU A 344 0.66 -11.12 19.88
N GLN A 345 0.23 -10.96 21.13
CA GLN A 345 1.13 -10.86 22.28
C GLN A 345 1.89 -12.19 22.50
N PRO A 346 3.12 -12.15 23.05
CA PRO A 346 3.95 -13.33 23.31
C PRO A 346 3.23 -14.55 23.89
N GLU A 347 2.29 -14.32 24.81
CA GLU A 347 1.55 -15.34 25.55
C GLU A 347 0.52 -16.04 24.66
N HIS A 348 -0.02 -15.33 23.66
CA HIS A 348 -1.06 -15.83 22.76
C HIS A 348 -0.47 -16.49 21.51
N GLN A 349 0.77 -16.15 21.14
CA GLN A 349 1.48 -16.76 20.00
C GLN A 349 1.60 -18.29 20.15
N THR A 350 2.03 -18.76 21.33
CA THR A 350 2.19 -20.19 21.59
C THR A 350 0.85 -20.92 21.61
N ARG A 351 -0.18 -20.30 22.22
CA ARG A 351 -1.54 -20.87 22.26
C ARG A 351 -2.16 -20.99 20.87
N ALA A 352 -2.00 -19.96 20.04
CA ALA A 352 -2.46 -19.96 18.66
C ALA A 352 -1.72 -21.03 17.83
N TRP A 353 -0.42 -21.20 18.04
CA TRP A 353 0.35 -22.26 17.38
C TRP A 353 -0.13 -23.66 17.78
N THR A 354 -0.32 -23.94 19.08
CA THR A 354 -0.83 -25.24 19.55
C THR A 354 -2.20 -25.54 18.97
N SER A 355 -3.12 -24.55 18.98
CA SER A 355 -4.45 -24.72 18.39
C SER A 355 -4.39 -25.00 16.88
N ALA A 356 -3.46 -24.38 16.16
CA ALA A 356 -3.27 -24.62 14.74
C ALA A 356 -2.72 -26.02 14.44
N ILE A 357 -1.80 -26.55 15.27
CA ILE A 357 -1.31 -27.93 15.14
C ILE A 357 -2.46 -28.93 15.33
N GLU A 358 -3.29 -28.73 16.36
CA GLU A 358 -4.44 -29.60 16.65
C GLU A 358 -5.44 -29.63 15.48
N ARG A 359 -5.68 -28.48 14.84
CA ARG A 359 -6.56 -28.39 13.66
C ARG A 359 -5.95 -29.00 12.40
N ALA A 360 -4.63 -28.90 12.24
CA ALA A 360 -3.92 -29.39 11.06
C ALA A 360 -3.61 -30.89 11.12
N ASN A 361 -3.64 -31.52 12.30
CA ASN A 361 -3.09 -32.86 12.54
C ASN A 361 -1.64 -33.01 12.01
N GLY A 362 -0.82 -31.98 12.21
CA GLY A 362 0.53 -31.92 11.65
C GLY A 362 1.03 -30.49 11.50
N GLN A 363 1.83 -30.24 10.46
CA GLN A 363 2.39 -28.91 10.22
C GLN A 363 1.27 -27.92 9.80
N PRO A 364 1.05 -26.84 10.56
CA PRO A 364 0.04 -25.86 10.21
C PRO A 364 0.45 -25.05 8.97
N THR A 365 -0.51 -24.74 8.11
CA THR A 365 -0.31 -23.84 6.96
C THR A 365 -0.37 -22.37 7.39
N ALA A 366 0.24 -21.48 6.61
CA ALA A 366 0.19 -20.04 6.89
C ALA A 366 -1.24 -19.48 6.89
N GLN A 367 -2.12 -20.03 6.04
CA GLN A 367 -3.52 -19.63 5.99
C GLN A 367 -4.27 -20.06 7.27
N LEU A 368 -4.11 -21.32 7.69
CA LEU A 368 -4.74 -21.82 8.91
C LEU A 368 -4.30 -21.02 10.14
N LEU A 369 -3.01 -20.67 10.23
CA LEU A 369 -2.51 -19.81 11.31
C LEU A 369 -3.06 -18.40 11.23
N SER A 370 -3.27 -17.85 10.03
CA SER A 370 -3.94 -16.56 9.86
C SER A 370 -5.38 -16.60 10.37
N ASP A 371 -6.11 -17.68 10.10
CA ASP A 371 -7.50 -17.86 10.52
C ASP A 371 -7.58 -18.03 12.05
N VAL A 372 -6.71 -18.87 12.63
CA VAL A 372 -6.60 -19.03 14.09
C VAL A 372 -6.23 -17.70 14.75
N VAL A 373 -5.26 -16.96 14.22
CA VAL A 373 -4.90 -15.63 14.74
C VAL A 373 -6.08 -14.67 14.66
N ALA A 374 -6.84 -14.67 13.57
CA ALA A 374 -8.03 -13.84 13.43
C ALA A 374 -9.10 -14.20 14.49
N GLU A 375 -9.28 -15.48 14.79
CA GLU A 375 -10.16 -15.94 15.86
C GLU A 375 -9.68 -15.52 17.26
N PHE A 376 -8.37 -15.61 17.55
CA PHE A 376 -7.81 -15.11 18.81
C PHE A 376 -8.03 -13.59 18.95
N MET A 377 -7.81 -12.83 17.87
CA MET A 377 -8.07 -11.39 17.84
C MET A 377 -9.56 -11.04 17.96
N ALA A 378 -10.45 -11.87 17.40
CA ALA A 378 -11.90 -11.70 17.49
C ALA A 378 -12.46 -12.10 18.86
N GLY A 379 -11.90 -13.13 19.49
CA GLY A 379 -12.22 -13.52 20.87
C GLY A 379 -11.68 -12.54 21.91
N GLU A 380 -10.64 -11.77 21.56
CA GLU A 380 -10.06 -10.68 22.36
C GLU A 380 -10.81 -9.35 22.25
N SER A 381 -11.96 -9.29 21.56
CA SER A 381 -12.84 -8.12 21.63
C SER A 381 -13.53 -8.00 22.99
N THR A 382 -12.76 -8.02 24.07
CA THR A 382 -12.98 -7.09 25.17
C THR A 382 -12.93 -5.67 24.61
N PRO A 383 -13.83 -4.76 25.05
CA PRO A 383 -13.94 -3.44 24.46
C PRO A 383 -12.60 -2.74 24.59
N GLN A 384 -11.96 -2.48 23.43
CA GLN A 384 -10.91 -1.49 23.30
C GLN A 384 -11.46 -0.23 23.97
N LYS A 385 -10.87 0.17 25.11
CA LYS A 385 -11.06 1.53 25.62
C LYS A 385 -10.52 2.44 24.53
N SER A 386 -11.43 2.91 23.66
CA SER A 386 -11.16 4.05 22.80
C SER A 386 -10.63 5.15 23.71
N LYS A 387 -9.52 5.78 23.31
CA LYS A 387 -9.09 7.00 24.00
C LYS A 387 -10.32 7.93 24.05
N PRO A 388 -10.79 8.32 25.24
CA PRO A 388 -12.01 9.11 25.35
C PRO A 388 -11.88 10.36 24.49
N ASP A 389 -12.93 10.65 23.70
CA ASP A 389 -12.94 11.77 22.77
C ASP A 389 -12.58 13.06 23.53
N ARG A 390 -11.51 13.74 23.10
CA ARG A 390 -11.01 14.97 23.74
C ARG A 390 -12.11 16.03 23.82
N LYS A 391 -13.04 16.06 22.85
CA LYS A 391 -14.22 16.95 22.89
C LYS A 391 -15.22 16.53 23.97
N GLN A 392 -15.42 15.23 24.16
CA GLN A 392 -16.31 14.69 25.18
C GLN A 392 -15.76 14.94 26.59
N LEU A 393 -14.47 14.66 26.82
CA LEU A 393 -13.81 14.93 28.11
C LEU A 393 -13.84 16.42 28.47
N ARG A 394 -13.61 17.31 27.50
CA ARG A 394 -13.72 18.75 27.70
C ARG A 394 -15.15 19.17 28.07
N THR A 395 -16.14 18.56 27.43
CA THR A 395 -17.56 18.82 27.72
C THR A 395 -17.94 18.34 29.12
N GLU A 396 -17.47 17.16 29.52
CA GLU A 396 -17.67 16.60 30.87
C GLU A 396 -17.00 17.46 31.95
N ALA A 397 -15.74 17.86 31.75
CA ALA A 397 -15.03 18.75 32.67
C ALA A 397 -15.73 20.12 32.81
N PHE A 398 -16.29 20.65 31.71
CA PHE A 398 -17.06 21.90 31.73
C PHE A 398 -18.36 21.77 32.50
N CYS A 399 -19.07 20.64 32.33
CA CYS A 399 -20.27 20.33 33.11
C CYS A 399 -19.95 20.24 34.61
N LEU A 400 -18.87 19.56 35.00
CA LEU A 400 -18.46 19.43 36.40
C LEU A 400 -18.13 20.79 37.04
N LEU A 401 -17.40 21.66 36.32
CA LEU A 401 -17.14 23.02 36.81
C LEU A 401 -18.45 23.81 36.98
N ARG A 402 -19.35 23.77 35.99
CA ARG A 402 -20.64 24.45 36.05
C ARG A 402 -21.47 23.99 37.24
N ASP A 403 -21.48 22.69 37.51
CA ASP A 403 -22.26 22.10 38.59
C ASP A 403 -21.64 22.45 39.96
N ALA A 404 -20.31 22.45 40.09
CA ALA A 404 -19.62 22.92 41.30
C ALA A 404 -19.90 24.40 41.61
N VAL A 405 -19.92 25.26 40.58
CA VAL A 405 -20.29 26.68 40.74
C VAL A 405 -21.75 26.83 41.18
N ARG A 406 -22.67 26.06 40.59
CA ARG A 406 -24.09 26.06 40.96
C ARG A 406 -24.32 25.56 42.38
N ALA A 407 -23.57 24.55 42.80
CA ALA A 407 -23.61 23.99 44.15
C ALA A 407 -22.94 24.88 45.21
N LYS A 408 -22.33 26.02 44.81
CA LYS A 408 -21.54 26.90 45.68
C LYS A 408 -20.44 26.13 46.42
N SER A 409 -19.79 25.21 45.72
CA SER A 409 -18.66 24.43 46.24
C SER A 409 -17.51 25.36 46.67
N SER A 410 -16.59 24.83 47.49
CA SER A 410 -15.45 25.61 48.00
C SER A 410 -14.58 26.17 46.87
N LEU A 411 -13.93 27.31 47.11
CA LEU A 411 -13.03 27.96 46.15
C LEU A 411 -11.95 26.98 45.62
N LYS A 412 -11.41 26.14 46.51
CA LYS A 412 -10.41 25.11 46.19
C LYS A 412 -10.92 24.05 45.22
N GLU A 413 -12.20 23.68 45.31
CA GLU A 413 -12.83 22.73 44.38
C GLU A 413 -13.04 23.37 43.01
N ILE A 414 -13.44 24.65 42.96
CA ILE A 414 -13.64 25.38 41.72
C ILE A 414 -12.30 25.58 40.97
N GLU A 415 -11.23 25.94 41.69
CA GLU A 415 -9.87 26.06 41.13
C GLU A 415 -9.34 24.73 40.57
N LEU A 416 -9.63 23.61 41.25
CA LEU A 416 -9.27 22.28 40.77
C LEU A 416 -9.97 21.96 39.44
N ARG A 417 -11.28 22.20 39.34
CA ARG A 417 -12.05 21.95 38.10
C ARG A 417 -11.66 22.88 36.96
N LEU A 418 -11.26 24.11 37.25
CA LEU A 418 -10.70 25.03 36.25
C LEU A 418 -9.36 24.51 35.71
N SER A 419 -8.48 24.03 36.60
CA SER A 419 -7.19 23.45 36.20
C SER A 419 -7.36 22.20 35.33
N GLU A 420 -8.35 21.35 35.64
CA GLU A 420 -8.71 20.18 34.81
C GLU A 420 -9.16 20.59 33.39
N LEU A 421 -9.84 21.73 33.25
CA LEU A 421 -10.28 22.26 31.95
C LEU A 421 -9.14 22.87 31.11
N GLU A 422 -8.16 23.51 31.76
CA GLU A 422 -7.01 24.12 31.07
C GLU A 422 -6.17 23.10 30.31
N ILE A 423 -6.14 21.83 30.74
CA ILE A 423 -5.48 20.73 30.03
C ILE A 423 -6.06 20.51 28.62
N PHE A 424 -7.29 20.96 28.38
CA PHE A 424 -8.02 20.76 27.12
C PHE A 424 -8.15 22.02 26.24
N LEU A 425 -7.68 23.18 26.72
CA LEU A 425 -7.52 24.41 25.93
C LEU A 425 -6.20 24.37 25.16
#